data_AF-A0A423WXN3-F1
#
_entry.id   AF-A0A423WXN3-F1
#
_cell.length_a   1.000
_cell.length_b   1.000
_cell.length_c   1.000
_cell.angle_alpha   90.00
_cell.angle_beta   90.00
_cell.angle_gamma   90.00
#
_symmetry.space_group_name_H-M   'P 1'
#
loop_
_entity.id
_entity.type
_entity.pdbx_description
1 polymer ?
#
loop_
_entity_poly.entity_id
_entity_poly.type
_entity_poly.pdbx_seq_one_letter_code
_entity_poly.pdbx_strand_id
1 'polypeptide(L)'
;MAPREYPPSVITTKQTPEEEENIELCKEYMAIAYSPTENKGASSVQHLCHADSWFWAPATFPGCQTPMDYAESHSKVMQSVNDLRIIRFDQAWAKDGHVLLRYSAEGSHSGKPYKGIEATGRHARWCAAAIFEVEGGKVRSFTKDWDQKTMQIQLGWAPVTESQDPRWNVEALANPEKAQREAE
;
A
#
# COMPACT_ATOMS: atom_id res chain seq x y z
N MET A 1 23.81 -2.79 10.38
CA MET A 1 23.22 -3.11 9.05
C MET A 1 23.40 -1.88 8.18
N ALA A 2 23.67 -2.04 6.89
CA ALA A 2 23.67 -0.90 5.98
C ALA A 2 22.25 -0.31 5.93
N PRO A 3 22.09 1.03 5.80
CA PRO A 3 20.78 1.65 5.67
C PRO A 3 20.05 1.06 4.45
N ARG A 4 18.78 0.69 4.62
CA ARG A 4 17.94 0.26 3.50
C ARG A 4 17.63 1.47 2.63
N GLU A 5 17.71 1.29 1.32
CA GLU A 5 17.25 2.32 0.38
C GLU A 5 15.75 2.14 0.13
N TYR A 6 14.98 3.20 0.37
CA TYR A 6 13.53 3.23 0.16
C TYR A 6 13.19 4.00 -1.12
N PRO A 7 11.99 3.78 -1.70
CA PRO A 7 11.47 4.64 -2.75
C PRO A 7 11.54 6.13 -2.36
N PRO A 8 11.73 7.03 -3.34
CA PRO A 8 11.84 8.46 -3.07
C PRO A 8 10.63 8.96 -2.29
N SER A 9 10.88 9.86 -1.35
CA SER A 9 9.86 10.41 -0.45
C SER A 9 9.77 11.92 -0.59
N VAL A 10 8.56 12.43 -0.75
CA VAL A 10 8.30 13.88 -0.73
C VAL A 10 7.95 14.28 0.70
N ILE A 11 8.90 14.96 1.37
CA ILE A 11 8.75 15.49 2.72
C ILE A 11 8.74 17.02 2.62
N THR A 12 7.60 17.65 2.91
CA THR A 12 7.40 19.10 2.74
C THR A 12 7.43 19.89 4.04
N THR A 13 7.62 19.21 5.17
CA THR A 13 7.72 19.81 6.50
C THR A 13 8.92 19.29 7.26
N LYS A 14 9.51 20.13 8.11
CA LYS A 14 10.64 19.75 8.97
C LYS A 14 10.23 18.62 9.90
N GLN A 15 11.15 17.70 10.12
CA GLN A 15 11.02 16.60 11.06
C GLN A 15 12.04 16.78 12.18
N THR A 16 11.67 16.39 13.39
CA THR A 16 12.62 16.13 14.47
C THR A 16 13.34 14.79 14.25
N PRO A 17 14.48 14.53 14.91
CA PRO A 17 15.16 13.25 14.79
C PRO A 17 14.27 12.03 15.14
N GLU A 18 13.43 12.15 16.16
CA GLU A 18 12.47 11.09 16.55
C GLU A 18 11.41 10.86 15.47
N GLU A 19 10.90 11.93 14.86
CA GLU A 19 9.95 11.85 13.75
C GLU A 19 10.58 11.20 12.50
N GLU A 20 11.87 11.46 12.22
CA GLU A 20 12.62 10.78 11.15
C GLU A 20 12.77 9.28 11.45
N GLU A 21 13.09 8.90 12.68
CA GLU A 21 13.15 7.49 13.12
C GLU A 21 11.79 6.79 12.97
N ASN A 22 10.70 7.46 13.34
CA ASN A 22 9.34 6.94 13.20
C ASN A 22 8.96 6.74 11.72
N ILE A 23 9.32 7.69 10.85
CA ILE A 23 9.13 7.56 9.39
C ILE A 23 9.90 6.36 8.85
N GLU A 24 11.16 6.19 9.24
CA GLU A 24 12.01 5.09 8.78
C GLU A 24 11.49 3.72 9.26
N LEU A 25 11.01 3.62 10.51
CA LEU A 25 10.33 2.42 11.02
C LEU A 25 9.11 2.06 10.16
N CYS A 26 8.26 3.04 9.84
CA CYS A 26 7.05 2.81 9.06
C CYS A 26 7.38 2.46 7.60
N LYS A 27 8.44 3.06 7.03
CA LYS A 27 8.95 2.67 5.71
C LYS A 27 9.50 1.26 5.70
N GLU A 28 10.18 0.81 6.75
CA GLU A 28 10.66 -0.57 6.87
C GLU A 28 9.48 -1.55 6.92
N TYR A 29 8.47 -1.25 7.76
CA TYR A 29 7.24 -2.04 7.79
C TYR A 29 6.61 -2.14 6.40
N MET A 30 6.48 -1.01 5.70
CA MET A 30 5.90 -0.97 4.35
C MET A 30 6.77 -1.70 3.33
N ALA A 31 8.10 -1.57 3.40
CA ALA A 31 9.01 -2.24 2.49
C ALA A 31 8.91 -3.76 2.61
N ILE A 32 8.76 -4.28 3.83
CA ILE A 32 8.54 -5.71 4.07
C ILE A 32 7.13 -6.12 3.66
N ALA A 33 6.08 -5.49 4.20
CA ALA A 33 4.68 -5.88 4.01
C ALA A 33 4.19 -5.74 2.56
N TYR A 34 4.86 -4.88 1.78
CA TYR A 34 4.54 -4.56 0.39
C TYR A 34 5.56 -5.18 -0.59
N SER A 35 6.37 -6.14 -0.15
CA SER A 35 7.36 -6.85 -0.98
C SER A 35 6.92 -8.28 -1.30
N PRO A 36 6.75 -8.65 -2.59
CA PRO A 36 6.46 -10.02 -2.98
C PRO A 36 7.53 -11.03 -2.56
N THR A 37 8.77 -10.58 -2.37
CA THR A 37 9.90 -11.45 -2.01
C THR A 37 10.10 -11.57 -0.51
N GLU A 38 9.77 -10.54 0.28
CA GLU A 38 10.02 -10.52 1.74
C GLU A 38 8.78 -10.80 2.59
N ASN A 39 7.58 -10.43 2.12
CA ASN A 39 6.36 -10.71 2.86
C ASN A 39 6.00 -12.20 2.77
N LYS A 40 6.22 -12.92 3.86
CA LYS A 40 5.85 -14.32 4.06
C LYS A 40 4.70 -14.49 5.05
N GLY A 41 3.98 -13.40 5.32
CA GLY A 41 2.85 -13.33 6.23
C GLY A 41 3.16 -12.58 7.52
N ALA A 42 2.35 -12.83 8.54
CA ALA A 42 2.37 -12.12 9.83
C ALA A 42 3.77 -11.99 10.46
N SER A 43 4.56 -13.07 10.46
CA SER A 43 5.88 -13.10 11.10
C SER A 43 6.90 -12.16 10.45
N SER A 44 6.72 -11.81 9.17
CA SER A 44 7.66 -10.92 8.47
C SER A 44 7.74 -9.53 9.11
N VAL A 45 6.65 -9.04 9.71
CA VAL A 45 6.58 -7.68 10.29
C VAL A 45 6.37 -7.65 11.79
N GLN A 46 6.14 -8.81 12.42
CA GLN A 46 5.83 -8.90 13.85
C GLN A 46 6.86 -8.20 14.74
N HIS A 47 8.14 -8.29 14.36
CA HIS A 47 9.24 -7.66 15.09
C HIS A 47 9.21 -6.12 15.07
N LEU A 48 8.40 -5.49 14.22
CA LEU A 48 8.24 -4.03 14.14
C LEU A 48 7.01 -3.52 14.90
N CYS A 49 6.14 -4.43 15.35
CA CYS A 49 4.81 -4.08 15.87
C CYS A 49 4.73 -4.29 17.38
N HIS A 50 3.87 -3.53 18.03
CA HIS A 50 3.49 -3.76 19.42
C HIS A 50 2.60 -5.02 19.53
N ALA A 51 2.68 -5.74 20.65
CA ALA A 51 1.98 -7.01 20.83
C ALA A 51 0.44 -6.87 20.84
N ASP A 52 -0.08 -5.73 21.29
CA ASP A 52 -1.50 -5.35 21.27
C ASP A 52 -1.78 -4.23 20.23
N SER A 53 -0.99 -4.19 19.16
CA SER A 53 -1.22 -3.27 18.05
C SER A 53 -2.55 -3.57 17.34
N TRP A 54 -3.17 -2.54 16.78
CA TRP A 54 -4.45 -2.67 16.07
C TRP A 54 -4.36 -2.13 14.64
N PHE A 55 -5.28 -2.60 13.79
CA PHE A 55 -5.37 -2.24 12.38
C PHE A 55 -6.80 -1.87 12.00
N TRP A 56 -6.92 -0.89 11.10
CA TRP A 56 -8.22 -0.44 10.60
C TRP A 56 -8.22 -0.23 9.09
N ALA A 57 -8.99 -1.08 8.42
CA ALA A 57 -9.46 -0.88 7.04
C ALA A 57 -10.61 -1.86 6.75
N PRO A 58 -11.72 -1.79 7.51
CA PRO A 58 -12.73 -2.85 7.51
C PRO A 58 -13.38 -3.11 6.14
N ALA A 59 -13.49 -2.08 5.29
CA ALA A 59 -14.03 -2.23 3.94
C ALA A 59 -13.07 -2.93 2.97
N THR A 60 -11.77 -2.77 3.16
CA THR A 60 -10.74 -3.23 2.22
C THR A 60 -10.13 -4.57 2.63
N PHE A 61 -10.00 -4.79 3.94
CA PHE A 61 -9.39 -5.96 4.58
C PHE A 61 -10.33 -6.51 5.67
N PRO A 62 -11.50 -7.07 5.28
CA PRO A 62 -12.45 -7.60 6.25
C PRO A 62 -11.81 -8.72 7.07
N GLY A 63 -11.94 -8.63 8.40
CA GLY A 63 -11.39 -9.61 9.35
C GLY A 63 -9.94 -9.39 9.76
N CYS A 64 -9.22 -8.42 9.18
CA CYS A 64 -7.90 -8.03 9.68
C CYS A 64 -8.04 -7.08 10.88
N GLN A 65 -7.35 -7.39 11.97
CA GLN A 65 -7.44 -6.63 13.23
C GLN A 65 -6.10 -6.07 13.69
N THR A 66 -4.98 -6.59 13.14
CA THR A 66 -3.62 -6.18 13.49
C THR A 66 -2.78 -5.88 12.25
N PRO A 67 -1.65 -5.15 12.38
CA PRO A 67 -0.69 -4.98 11.30
C PRO A 67 -0.13 -6.31 10.77
N MET A 68 -0.08 -7.36 11.60
CA MET A 68 0.32 -8.70 11.18
C MET A 68 -0.74 -9.35 10.28
N ASP A 69 -2.03 -9.17 10.59
CA ASP A 69 -3.12 -9.67 9.73
C ASP A 69 -3.10 -8.99 8.37
N TYR A 70 -2.81 -7.68 8.34
CA TYR A 70 -2.60 -6.98 7.07
C TYR A 70 -1.47 -7.63 6.26
N ALA A 71 -0.29 -7.87 6.86
CA ALA A 71 0.83 -8.49 6.15
C ALA A 71 0.47 -9.89 5.64
N GLU A 72 -0.20 -10.70 6.47
CA GLU A 72 -0.74 -12.02 6.10
C GLU A 72 -1.69 -11.94 4.90
N SER A 73 -2.70 -11.08 4.97
CA SER A 73 -3.66 -10.88 3.89
C SER A 73 -2.99 -10.36 2.62
N HIS A 74 -2.10 -9.39 2.75
CA HIS A 74 -1.44 -8.74 1.62
C HIS A 74 -0.45 -9.67 0.91
N SER A 75 0.16 -10.62 1.62
CA SER A 75 1.01 -11.67 1.02
C SER A 75 0.26 -12.50 -0.03
N LYS A 76 -1.05 -12.73 0.17
CA LYS A 76 -1.90 -13.46 -0.76
C LYS A 76 -2.16 -12.68 -2.04
N VAL A 77 -2.35 -11.35 -1.93
CA VAL A 77 -2.47 -10.45 -3.09
C VAL A 77 -1.18 -10.47 -3.92
N MET A 78 -0.03 -10.41 -3.27
CA MET A 78 1.28 -10.41 -3.94
C MET A 78 1.65 -11.76 -4.59
N GLN A 79 0.95 -12.86 -4.28
CA GLN A 79 1.09 -14.07 -5.08
C GLN A 79 0.51 -13.91 -6.49
N SER A 80 -0.51 -13.07 -6.66
CA SER A 80 -1.13 -12.75 -7.95
C SER A 80 -0.49 -11.53 -8.62
N VAL A 81 -0.05 -10.55 -7.84
CA VAL A 81 0.69 -9.37 -8.30
C VAL A 81 2.14 -9.47 -7.82
N ASN A 82 2.91 -10.35 -8.46
CA ASN A 82 4.23 -10.79 -7.96
C ASN A 82 5.39 -9.85 -8.28
N ASP A 83 5.13 -8.78 -9.02
CA ASP A 83 6.03 -7.66 -9.34
C ASP A 83 5.60 -6.36 -8.62
N LEU A 84 4.64 -6.45 -7.69
CA LEU A 84 4.11 -5.31 -6.96
C LEU A 84 5.21 -4.54 -6.23
N ARG A 85 5.18 -3.20 -6.38
CA ARG A 85 6.15 -2.29 -5.74
C ARG A 85 5.58 -0.90 -5.48
N ILE A 86 6.15 -0.22 -4.48
CA ILE A 86 5.94 1.22 -4.27
C ILE A 86 6.88 1.99 -5.20
N ILE A 87 6.35 2.94 -5.96
CA ILE A 87 7.11 3.80 -6.88
C ILE A 87 7.73 4.98 -6.11
N ARG A 88 6.93 5.62 -5.25
CA ARG A 88 7.34 6.73 -4.39
C ARG A 88 6.37 6.93 -3.24
N PHE A 89 6.84 7.55 -2.16
CA PHE A 89 5.99 8.18 -1.17
C PHE A 89 5.67 9.61 -1.62
N ASP A 90 4.44 9.80 -2.11
CA ASP A 90 3.91 11.09 -2.56
C ASP A 90 3.82 12.13 -1.44
N GLN A 91 3.61 11.68 -0.21
CA GLN A 91 3.69 12.49 1.01
C GLN A 91 4.21 11.61 2.15
N ALA A 92 5.26 12.06 2.82
CA ALA A 92 5.76 11.44 4.03
C ALA A 92 6.04 12.52 5.08
N TRP A 93 5.48 12.35 6.27
CA TRP A 93 5.77 13.19 7.43
C TRP A 93 5.30 12.49 8.70
N ALA A 94 5.85 12.91 9.83
CA ALA A 94 5.39 12.52 11.14
C ALA A 94 5.11 13.74 12.01
N LYS A 95 4.28 13.53 13.02
CA LYS A 95 4.13 14.45 14.14
C LYS A 95 4.00 13.65 15.42
N ASP A 96 4.98 13.83 16.30
CA ASP A 96 5.12 12.99 17.50
C ASP A 96 5.13 11.50 17.07
N GLY A 97 4.25 10.66 17.63
CA GLY A 97 4.12 9.25 17.22
C GLY A 97 3.33 9.01 15.93
N HIS A 98 2.66 10.00 15.33
CA HIS A 98 1.80 9.77 14.16
C HIS A 98 2.59 9.90 12.86
N VAL A 99 2.48 8.92 11.97
CA VAL A 99 3.21 8.89 10.69
C VAL A 99 2.23 8.74 9.53
N LEU A 100 2.29 9.63 8.55
CA LEU A 100 1.57 9.48 7.28
C LEU A 100 2.55 9.07 6.17
N LEU A 101 2.23 7.99 5.48
CA LEU A 101 2.87 7.59 4.23
C LEU A 101 1.79 7.47 3.14
N ARG A 102 1.58 8.53 2.35
CA ARG A 102 0.80 8.46 1.11
C ARG A 102 1.73 8.09 -0.04
N TYR A 103 1.37 7.12 -0.85
CA TYR A 103 2.26 6.56 -1.87
C TYR A 103 1.53 6.11 -3.13
N SER A 104 2.30 6.05 -4.21
CA SER A 104 1.91 5.50 -5.51
C SER A 104 2.59 4.16 -5.70
N ALA A 105 1.84 3.17 -6.16
CA ALA A 105 2.31 1.81 -6.38
C ALA A 105 1.85 1.28 -7.73
N GLU A 106 2.53 0.22 -8.19
CA GLU A 106 2.19 -0.47 -9.42
C GLU A 106 2.47 -1.97 -9.31
N GLY A 107 1.92 -2.72 -10.26
CA GLY A 107 2.13 -4.15 -10.43
C GLY A 107 1.22 -4.74 -11.50
N SER A 108 1.50 -5.98 -11.86
CA SER A 108 0.84 -6.72 -12.94
C SER A 108 0.20 -7.99 -12.41
N HIS A 109 -0.97 -8.36 -12.94
CA HIS A 109 -1.58 -9.66 -12.66
C HIS A 109 -0.90 -10.74 -13.53
N SER A 110 0.32 -11.11 -13.13
CA SER A 110 1.21 -12.05 -13.81
C SER A 110 1.63 -13.24 -12.93
N GLY A 111 1.12 -13.30 -11.69
CA GLY A 111 1.35 -14.37 -10.74
C GLY A 111 0.28 -15.47 -10.76
N LYS A 112 -0.05 -16.00 -9.58
CA LYS A 112 -1.08 -17.02 -9.39
C LYS A 112 -2.50 -16.46 -9.65
N PRO A 113 -3.46 -17.32 -10.02
CA PRO A 113 -4.86 -16.90 -10.15
C PRO A 113 -5.39 -16.21 -8.89
N TYR A 114 -6.13 -15.11 -9.08
CA TYR A 114 -6.77 -14.36 -8.00
C TYR A 114 -8.26 -14.67 -7.95
N LYS A 115 -8.73 -15.36 -6.91
CA LYS A 115 -10.16 -15.71 -6.72
C LYS A 115 -10.81 -16.37 -7.95
N GLY A 116 -10.08 -17.24 -8.64
CA GLY A 116 -10.54 -17.94 -9.85
C GLY A 116 -10.34 -17.17 -11.15
N ILE A 117 -9.75 -15.97 -11.10
CA ILE A 117 -9.37 -15.19 -12.28
C ILE A 117 -7.92 -15.52 -12.64
N GLU A 118 -7.70 -16.12 -13.80
CA GLU A 118 -6.37 -16.41 -14.33
C GLU A 118 -5.56 -15.13 -14.56
N ALA A 119 -4.23 -15.26 -14.56
CA ALA A 119 -3.31 -14.15 -14.80
C ALA A 119 -3.68 -13.40 -16.09
N THR A 120 -4.12 -12.14 -15.95
CA THR A 120 -4.62 -11.34 -17.07
C THR A 120 -3.50 -10.68 -17.86
N GLY A 121 -2.27 -10.66 -17.31
CA GLY A 121 -1.13 -9.93 -17.86
C GLY A 121 -1.28 -8.41 -17.80
N ARG A 122 -2.37 -7.90 -17.22
CA ARG A 122 -2.64 -6.46 -17.13
C ARG A 122 -1.80 -5.82 -16.03
N HIS A 123 -1.32 -4.61 -16.33
CA HIS A 123 -0.62 -3.75 -15.39
C HIS A 123 -1.59 -2.72 -14.79
N ALA A 124 -1.42 -2.40 -13.51
CA ALA A 124 -2.19 -1.37 -12.83
C ALA A 124 -1.29 -0.39 -12.09
N ARG A 125 -1.75 0.86 -11.96
CA ARG A 125 -1.21 1.87 -11.06
C ARG A 125 -2.28 2.35 -10.10
N TRP A 126 -1.91 2.59 -8.85
CA TRP A 126 -2.85 3.06 -7.83
C TRP A 126 -2.16 3.86 -6.74
N CYS A 127 -2.97 4.56 -5.96
CA CYS A 127 -2.54 5.31 -4.77
C CYS A 127 -3.09 4.65 -3.50
N ALA A 128 -2.36 4.85 -2.40
CA ALA A 128 -2.79 4.45 -1.07
C ALA A 128 -2.16 5.37 0.00
N ALA A 129 -2.71 5.33 1.20
CA ALA A 129 -2.14 5.93 2.39
C ALA A 129 -2.03 4.89 3.50
N ALA A 130 -0.87 4.85 4.15
CA ALA A 130 -0.67 4.15 5.39
C ALA A 130 -0.48 5.18 6.51
N ILE A 131 -1.35 5.13 7.51
CA ILE A 131 -1.39 6.05 8.63
C ILE A 131 -1.06 5.22 9.87
N PHE A 132 0.10 5.49 10.48
CA PHE A 132 0.59 4.75 11.63
C PHE A 132 0.56 5.60 12.88
N GLU A 133 0.43 4.94 14.02
CA GLU A 133 0.92 5.43 15.30
C GLU A 133 2.12 4.58 15.72
N VAL A 134 3.19 5.24 16.16
CA VAL A 134 4.41 4.65 16.69
C VAL A 134 4.53 5.01 18.16
N GLU A 135 4.81 4.01 18.98
CA GLU A 135 5.05 4.16 20.41
C GLU A 135 6.23 3.26 20.80
N GLY A 136 7.21 3.83 21.52
CA GLY A 136 8.37 3.07 21.99
C GLY A 136 9.18 2.38 20.87
N GLY A 137 9.25 3.00 19.69
CA GLY A 137 9.95 2.43 18.53
C GLY A 137 9.24 1.22 17.90
N LYS A 138 7.93 1.07 18.12
CA LYS A 138 7.09 0.01 17.54
C LYS A 138 5.80 0.58 16.97
N VAL A 139 5.27 -0.06 15.92
CA VAL A 139 3.95 0.25 15.38
C VAL A 139 2.88 -0.12 16.40
N ARG A 140 2.16 0.88 16.92
CA ARG A 140 1.01 0.77 17.83
C ARG A 140 -0.30 0.61 17.06
N SER A 141 -0.46 1.36 15.97
CA SER A 141 -1.64 1.26 15.12
C SER A 141 -1.30 1.42 13.64
N PHE A 142 -2.16 0.88 12.78
CA PHE A 142 -2.07 1.06 11.35
C PHE A 142 -3.47 1.18 10.73
N THR A 143 -3.81 2.37 10.23
CA THR A 143 -4.97 2.61 9.39
C THR A 143 -4.57 2.64 7.91
N LYS A 144 -5.33 1.94 7.07
CA LYS A 144 -5.04 1.80 5.65
C LYS A 144 -6.18 2.35 4.80
N ASP A 145 -5.85 3.35 3.99
CA ASP A 145 -6.69 3.80 2.88
C ASP A 145 -6.06 3.37 1.57
N TRP A 146 -6.82 2.69 0.72
CA TRP A 146 -6.34 2.18 -0.55
C TRP A 146 -7.40 2.38 -1.61
N ASP A 147 -7.01 2.95 -2.74
CA ASP A 147 -7.84 2.97 -3.94
C ASP A 147 -7.89 1.57 -4.60
N GLN A 148 -8.49 0.64 -3.87
CA GLN A 148 -8.59 -0.77 -4.23
C GLN A 148 -9.44 -0.96 -5.48
N LYS A 149 -10.49 -0.15 -5.64
CA LYS A 149 -11.39 -0.22 -6.81
C LYS A 149 -10.61 0.06 -8.08
N THR A 150 -9.87 1.16 -8.15
CA THR A 150 -9.08 1.53 -9.32
C THR A 150 -8.08 0.44 -9.71
N MET A 151 -7.41 -0.18 -8.74
CA MET A 151 -6.53 -1.33 -9.02
C MET A 151 -7.33 -2.52 -9.58
N GLN A 152 -8.41 -2.94 -8.90
CA GLN A 152 -9.19 -4.12 -9.30
C GLN A 152 -9.74 -4.00 -10.72
N ILE A 153 -10.14 -2.80 -11.15
CA ILE A 153 -10.61 -2.55 -12.51
C ILE A 153 -9.48 -2.72 -13.52
N GLN A 154 -8.34 -2.07 -13.29
CA GLN A 154 -7.18 -2.14 -14.19
C GLN A 154 -6.65 -3.57 -14.34
N LEU A 155 -6.57 -4.33 -13.24
CA LEU A 155 -6.13 -5.74 -13.26
C LEU A 155 -7.15 -6.70 -13.88
N GLY A 156 -8.40 -6.26 -14.09
CA GLY A 156 -9.50 -7.10 -14.58
C GLY A 156 -10.08 -8.02 -13.51
N TRP A 157 -9.97 -7.65 -12.23
CA TRP A 157 -10.54 -8.40 -11.10
C TRP A 157 -11.99 -8.00 -10.78
N ALA A 158 -12.38 -6.77 -11.12
CA ALA A 158 -13.75 -6.31 -10.99
C ALA A 158 -14.41 -6.30 -12.38
N PRO A 159 -15.62 -6.88 -12.53
CA PRO A 159 -16.39 -6.75 -13.76
C PRO A 159 -16.89 -5.31 -13.88
N VAL A 160 -16.34 -4.54 -14.79
CA VAL A 160 -16.84 -3.21 -15.16
C VAL A 160 -17.28 -3.28 -16.60
N THR A 161 -18.54 -2.92 -16.85
CA THR A 161 -18.99 -2.58 -18.19
C THR A 161 -18.37 -1.25 -18.59
N GLU A 162 -17.79 -1.19 -19.80
CA GLU A 162 -17.21 0.05 -20.32
C GLU A 162 -18.21 1.20 -20.23
N SER A 163 -17.75 2.33 -19.71
CA SER A 163 -18.55 3.54 -19.48
C SER A 163 -17.79 4.75 -19.98
N GLN A 164 -18.53 5.74 -20.47
CA GLN A 164 -17.98 7.06 -20.81
C GLN A 164 -17.72 7.91 -19.56
N ASP A 165 -18.24 7.52 -18.39
CA ASP A 165 -17.89 8.15 -17.13
C ASP A 165 -16.43 7.82 -16.77
N PRO A 166 -15.54 8.82 -16.64
CA PRO A 166 -14.11 8.60 -16.39
C PRO A 166 -13.84 7.81 -15.10
N ARG A 167 -14.76 7.81 -14.13
CA ARG A 167 -14.66 7.04 -12.88
C ARG A 167 -14.87 5.54 -13.07
N TRP A 168 -15.27 5.13 -14.27
CA TRP A 168 -15.55 3.75 -14.68
C TRP A 168 -14.84 3.37 -16.00
N ASN A 169 -13.95 4.23 -16.50
CA ASN A 169 -13.21 4.03 -17.74
C ASN A 169 -11.78 3.52 -17.47
N VAL A 170 -11.40 2.39 -18.08
CA VAL A 170 -10.10 1.73 -17.81
C VAL A 170 -8.90 2.60 -18.22
N GLU A 171 -8.96 3.29 -19.36
CA GLU A 171 -7.87 4.14 -19.85
C GLU A 171 -7.67 5.36 -18.95
N ALA A 172 -8.77 6.01 -18.54
CA ALA A 172 -8.73 7.14 -17.61
C ALA A 172 -8.15 6.73 -16.25
N LEU A 173 -8.55 5.57 -15.72
CA LEU A 173 -8.03 5.03 -14.47
C LEU A 173 -6.54 4.65 -14.54
N ALA A 174 -6.06 4.21 -15.71
CA ALA A 174 -4.64 3.93 -15.94
C ALA A 174 -3.80 5.22 -16.08
N ASN A 175 -4.43 6.35 -16.41
CA ASN A 175 -3.78 7.65 -16.63
C ASN A 175 -4.43 8.77 -15.79
N PRO A 176 -4.45 8.66 -14.45
CA PRO A 176 -5.27 9.53 -13.59
C PRO A 176 -4.85 11.00 -13.64
N GLU A 177 -3.56 11.29 -13.80
CA GLU A 177 -3.05 12.67 -13.91
C GLU A 177 -3.51 13.35 -15.21
N LYS A 178 -3.58 12.59 -16.32
CA LYS A 178 -4.11 13.06 -17.60
C LYS A 178 -5.62 13.30 -17.48
N ALA A 179 -6.34 12.32 -16.96
CA ALA A 179 -7.79 12.41 -16.75
C ALA A 179 -8.19 13.59 -15.85
N GLN A 180 -7.40 13.90 -14.81
CA GLN A 180 -7.63 15.06 -13.94
C GLN A 180 -7.56 16.40 -14.69
N ARG A 181 -6.65 16.53 -15.67
CA ARG A 181 -6.44 17.77 -16.42
C ARG A 181 -7.42 17.94 -17.58
N GLU A 182 -7.93 16.83 -18.10
CA GLU A 182 -8.81 16.78 -19.29
C GLU A 182 -10.30 16.65 -18.93
N ALA A 183 -10.64 16.39 -17.67
CA ALA A 183 -12.01 16.38 -17.20
C ALA A 183 -12.57 17.82 -17.13
N GLU A 184 -13.32 18.23 -18.16
CA GLU A 184 -14.21 19.40 -18.17
C GLU A 184 -15.60 19.06 -17.59
#